data_AF-A0A090KV48-F1
#
_entry.id   AF-A0A090KV48-F1
#
_cell.length_a   1.000
_cell.length_b   1.000
_cell.length_c   1.000
_cell.angle_alpha   90.00
_cell.angle_beta   90.00
_cell.angle_gamma   90.00
#
_symmetry.space_group_name_H-M   'P 1'
#
loop_
_entity.id
_entity.type
_entity.pdbx_description
1 polymer ?
#
loop_
_entity_poly.entity_id
_entity_poly.type
_entity_poly.pdbx_seq_one_letter_code
_entity_poly.pdbx_strand_id
1 'polypeptide(L)'
;MNFKTFQKSYISNPNEDLDFVYMVEKCGDEKIIRNNDLEKFFEIIILTENYSYFVNIFKLIKKRLGIVPNIMKFFVTKPHEEVKRKILEDNRKLLNDYISEFLLSESWELRDSGILLATILGRFVDQIPYEKMIDIIKYDRSEYVRASAIDYVKENYITLFMEDIWLFMTNEWNSIVRRSLIKVLIELPLKKLEENEKEKHITGIKNNLKILEMYSDDDDSWIIENIRKLNILYGIEIEDSQPLLKIKNNIDKNSLLEVILLECQNKEELQDKECYGD
;
A
#
# COMPACT_ATOMS: atom_id res chain seq x y z
N MET A 1 1.38 13.78 -34.46
CA MET A 1 1.76 12.35 -34.51
C MET A 1 1.19 11.64 -33.29
N ASN A 2 0.68 10.41 -33.42
CA ASN A 2 0.22 9.60 -32.27
C ASN A 2 1.32 8.60 -31.84
N PHE A 3 1.26 8.11 -30.59
CA PHE A 3 2.29 7.23 -30.04
C PHE A 3 2.49 5.93 -30.85
N LYS A 4 1.42 5.35 -31.39
CA LYS A 4 1.50 4.10 -32.18
C LYS A 4 2.30 4.29 -33.47
N THR A 5 2.16 5.43 -34.14
CA THR A 5 2.95 5.77 -35.32
C THR A 5 4.41 5.96 -34.95
N PHE A 6 4.69 6.73 -33.88
CA PHE A 6 6.04 6.94 -33.37
C PHE A 6 6.72 5.63 -32.97
N GLN A 7 6.03 4.77 -32.20
CA GLN A 7 6.58 3.48 -31.79
C GLN A 7 6.99 2.64 -33.01
N LYS A 8 6.17 2.61 -34.07
CA LYS A 8 6.48 1.86 -35.29
C LYS A 8 7.65 2.46 -36.07
N SER A 9 7.68 3.79 -36.23
CA SER A 9 8.77 4.45 -36.96
C SER A 9 10.09 4.30 -36.22
N TYR A 10 10.08 4.47 -34.89
CA TYR A 10 11.28 4.44 -34.07
C TYR A 10 11.89 3.04 -33.91
N ILE A 11 11.07 1.97 -33.91
CA ILE A 11 11.55 0.58 -34.03
C ILE A 11 12.24 0.34 -35.39
N SER A 12 11.81 1.05 -36.45
CA SER A 12 12.29 0.83 -37.82
C SER A 12 13.49 1.73 -38.19
N ASN A 13 13.61 2.92 -37.60
CA ASN A 13 14.70 3.87 -37.83
C ASN A 13 14.86 4.83 -36.63
N PRO A 14 15.82 4.59 -35.71
CA PRO A 14 15.95 5.35 -34.47
C PRO A 14 16.52 6.78 -34.62
N ASN A 15 16.81 7.25 -35.84
CA ASN A 15 17.52 8.52 -36.09
C ASN A 15 16.61 9.77 -36.20
N GLU A 16 15.32 9.70 -35.87
CA GLU A 16 14.40 10.85 -35.90
C GLU A 16 14.33 11.58 -34.55
N ASP A 17 15.37 12.35 -34.21
CA ASP A 17 15.48 13.09 -32.93
C ASP A 17 14.32 14.07 -32.68
N LEU A 18 13.81 14.74 -33.73
CA LEU A 18 12.71 15.72 -33.61
C LEU A 18 11.40 15.08 -33.14
N ASP A 19 11.12 13.86 -33.60
CA ASP A 19 9.92 13.11 -33.26
C ASP A 19 9.97 12.58 -31.82
N PHE A 20 11.17 12.25 -31.34
CA PHE A 20 11.41 11.83 -29.96
C PHE A 20 11.19 12.99 -28.98
N VAL A 21 11.80 14.15 -29.24
CA VAL A 21 11.63 15.35 -28.38
C VAL A 21 10.16 15.74 -28.29
N TYR A 22 9.44 15.73 -29.41
CA TYR A 22 8.00 15.98 -29.42
C TYR A 22 7.23 15.01 -28.51
N MET A 23 7.57 13.71 -28.55
CA MET A 23 6.94 12.71 -27.68
C MET A 23 7.24 12.94 -26.20
N VAL A 24 8.48 13.34 -25.87
CA VAL A 24 8.83 13.72 -24.50
C VAL A 24 8.00 14.92 -24.03
N GLU A 25 7.92 16.00 -24.81
CA GLU A 25 7.14 17.18 -24.43
C GLU A 25 5.64 16.91 -24.28
N LYS A 26 5.12 15.95 -25.05
CA LYS A 26 3.71 15.59 -25.06
C LYS A 26 3.36 14.40 -24.17
N CYS A 27 4.32 13.83 -23.43
CA CYS A 27 4.04 12.65 -22.60
C CYS A 27 3.07 12.92 -21.44
N GLY A 28 2.78 14.18 -21.10
CA GLY A 28 1.70 14.52 -20.17
C GLY A 28 0.29 14.45 -20.78
N ASP A 29 0.14 14.43 -22.10
CA ASP A 29 -1.15 14.41 -22.80
C ASP A 29 -1.60 12.98 -23.11
N GLU A 30 -2.65 12.52 -22.43
CA GLU A 30 -3.21 11.18 -22.60
C GLU A 30 -3.79 10.93 -24.01
N LYS A 31 -4.17 11.99 -24.74
CA LYS A 31 -4.61 11.86 -26.13
C LYS A 31 -3.47 11.46 -27.06
N ILE A 32 -2.22 11.71 -26.65
CA ILE A 32 -1.02 11.42 -27.44
C ILE A 32 -0.35 10.14 -26.96
N ILE A 33 -0.06 10.03 -25.66
CA ILE A 33 0.51 8.83 -25.01
C ILE A 33 -0.43 8.36 -23.90
N ARG A 34 -1.15 7.25 -24.10
CA ARG A 34 -2.10 6.71 -23.11
C ARG A 34 -1.39 6.13 -21.90
N ASN A 35 -2.11 5.93 -20.78
CA ASN A 35 -1.51 5.37 -19.56
C ASN A 35 -0.88 3.99 -19.82
N ASN A 36 -1.57 3.13 -20.59
CA ASN A 36 -1.08 1.79 -20.96
C ASN A 36 0.10 1.82 -21.95
N ASP A 37 0.44 2.98 -22.50
CA ASP A 37 1.56 3.16 -23.44
C ASP A 37 2.82 3.73 -22.75
N LEU A 38 2.71 4.22 -21.51
CA LEU A 38 3.83 4.83 -20.79
C LEU A 38 4.99 3.86 -20.55
N GLU A 39 4.73 2.59 -20.24
CA GLU A 39 5.81 1.59 -20.03
C GLU A 39 6.62 1.39 -21.32
N LYS A 40 5.93 1.30 -22.47
CA LYS A 40 6.56 1.20 -23.78
C LYS A 40 7.37 2.45 -24.11
N PHE A 41 6.87 3.62 -23.71
CA PHE A 41 7.61 4.86 -23.89
C PHE A 41 8.90 4.87 -23.06
N PHE A 42 8.83 4.46 -21.79
CA PHE A 42 10.02 4.27 -20.94
C PHE A 42 10.98 3.23 -21.50
N GLU A 43 10.48 2.12 -22.05
CA GLU A 43 11.29 1.12 -22.72
C GLU A 43 12.07 1.69 -23.91
N ILE A 44 11.41 2.48 -24.77
CA ILE A 44 12.07 3.16 -25.89
C ILE A 44 13.19 4.07 -25.40
N ILE A 45 12.95 4.86 -24.35
CA ILE A 45 13.96 5.76 -23.77
C ILE A 45 15.16 4.96 -23.23
N ILE A 46 14.88 3.82 -22.58
CA ILE A 46 15.93 2.95 -22.04
C ILE A 46 16.80 2.37 -23.16
N LEU A 47 16.16 1.82 -24.19
CA LEU A 47 16.83 1.17 -25.31
C LEU A 47 17.63 2.13 -26.18
N THR A 48 17.31 3.43 -26.14
CA THR A 48 18.00 4.47 -26.91
C THR A 48 18.95 5.31 -26.06
N GLU A 49 19.19 4.90 -24.83
CA GLU A 49 20.14 5.55 -23.92
C GLU A 49 19.85 7.04 -23.64
N ASN A 50 18.60 7.46 -23.88
CA ASN A 50 18.12 8.84 -23.80
C ASN A 50 17.73 9.24 -22.36
N TYR A 51 18.57 8.89 -21.38
CA TYR A 51 18.19 8.97 -19.96
C TYR A 51 18.03 10.40 -19.45
N SER A 52 18.61 11.39 -20.12
CA SER A 52 18.50 12.81 -19.77
C SER A 52 17.05 13.31 -19.74
N TYR A 53 16.13 12.64 -20.45
CA TYR A 53 14.72 13.03 -20.51
C TYR A 53 13.89 12.57 -19.30
N PHE A 54 14.37 11.64 -18.46
CA PHE A 54 13.56 11.09 -17.36
C PHE A 54 13.08 12.15 -16.37
N VAL A 55 13.93 13.12 -16.01
CA VAL A 55 13.54 14.23 -15.14
C VAL A 55 12.35 14.99 -15.73
N ASN A 56 12.40 15.29 -17.03
CA ASN A 56 11.34 16.03 -17.72
C ASN A 56 10.06 15.19 -17.83
N ILE A 57 10.20 13.91 -18.16
CA ILE A 57 9.06 13.00 -18.25
C ILE A 57 8.37 12.87 -16.91
N PHE A 58 9.10 12.59 -15.83
CA PHE A 58 8.53 12.52 -14.47
C PHE A 58 7.83 13.81 -14.06
N LYS A 59 8.32 14.98 -14.48
CA LYS A 59 7.60 16.27 -14.32
C LYS A 59 6.29 16.31 -15.08
N LEU A 60 6.30 15.92 -16.35
CA LEU A 60 5.13 15.98 -17.22
C LEU A 60 4.06 14.96 -16.84
N ILE A 61 4.45 13.78 -16.36
CA ILE A 61 3.50 12.72 -15.97
C ILE A 61 3.08 12.78 -14.51
N LYS A 62 3.54 13.75 -13.70
CA LYS A 62 3.25 13.82 -12.26
C LYS A 62 1.78 13.60 -11.93
N LYS A 63 0.87 14.36 -12.55
CA LYS A 63 -0.58 14.21 -12.33
C LYS A 63 -1.08 12.81 -12.67
N ARG A 64 -0.50 12.19 -13.70
CA ARG A 64 -0.84 10.83 -14.13
C ARG A 64 -0.35 9.79 -13.13
N LEU A 65 0.77 10.02 -12.43
CA LEU A 65 1.22 9.16 -11.34
C LEU A 65 0.26 9.17 -10.15
N GLY A 66 -0.51 10.25 -9.97
CA GLY A 66 -1.59 10.33 -9.01
C GLY A 66 -2.87 9.59 -9.42
N ILE A 67 -2.92 9.03 -10.63
CA ILE A 67 -4.05 8.25 -11.16
C ILE A 67 -3.63 6.79 -11.41
N VAL A 68 -2.41 6.60 -11.93
CA VAL A 68 -1.86 5.29 -12.31
C VAL A 68 -0.45 5.11 -11.72
N PRO A 69 -0.30 5.06 -10.39
CA PRO A 69 1.01 4.90 -9.74
C PRO A 69 1.70 3.58 -10.10
N ASN A 70 0.92 2.55 -10.44
CA ASN A 70 1.41 1.22 -10.82
C ASN A 70 2.35 1.21 -12.02
N ILE A 71 2.34 2.25 -12.87
CA ILE A 71 3.28 2.39 -13.99
C ILE A 71 4.74 2.36 -13.52
N MET A 72 5.01 2.77 -12.28
CA MET A 72 6.34 2.76 -11.70
C MET A 72 6.88 1.35 -11.44
N LYS A 73 6.02 0.31 -11.44
CA LYS A 73 6.47 -1.09 -11.36
C LYS A 73 7.41 -1.46 -12.50
N PHE A 74 7.29 -0.81 -13.65
CA PHE A 74 8.23 -0.94 -14.77
C PHE A 74 9.69 -0.76 -14.33
N PHE A 75 9.97 0.19 -13.43
CA PHE A 75 11.35 0.51 -13.03
C PHE A 75 11.94 -0.47 -12.00
N VAL A 76 11.11 -1.25 -11.31
CA VAL A 76 11.55 -2.22 -10.29
C VAL A 76 11.48 -3.66 -10.78
N THR A 77 11.26 -3.86 -12.08
CA THR A 77 11.13 -5.17 -12.73
C THR A 77 12.10 -5.32 -13.90
N LYS A 78 12.40 -6.57 -14.27
CA LYS A 78 13.23 -6.92 -15.44
C LYS A 78 12.55 -6.49 -16.76
N PRO A 79 13.30 -6.25 -17.85
CA PRO A 79 14.77 -6.20 -17.97
C PRO A 79 15.37 -4.83 -17.60
N HIS A 80 16.68 -4.65 -17.81
CA HIS A 80 17.43 -3.39 -17.60
C HIS A 80 17.47 -2.87 -16.16
N GLU A 81 17.56 -3.78 -15.18
CA GLU A 81 17.51 -3.43 -13.75
C GLU A 81 18.57 -2.41 -13.33
N GLU A 82 19.79 -2.48 -13.85
CA GLU A 82 20.87 -1.54 -13.49
C GLU A 82 20.60 -0.10 -13.98
N VAL A 83 20.15 0.04 -15.22
CA VAL A 83 19.79 1.33 -15.81
C VAL A 83 18.59 1.92 -15.08
N LYS A 84 17.53 1.13 -14.88
CA LYS A 84 16.32 1.56 -14.17
C LYS A 84 16.63 1.98 -12.74
N ARG A 85 17.48 1.23 -12.04
CA ARG A 85 17.97 1.56 -10.70
C ARG A 85 18.66 2.92 -10.66
N LYS A 86 19.60 3.15 -11.58
CA LYS A 86 20.31 4.43 -11.68
C LYS A 86 19.34 5.59 -11.94
N ILE A 87 18.38 5.41 -12.84
CA ILE A 87 17.35 6.43 -13.11
C ILE A 87 16.58 6.77 -11.83
N LEU A 88 16.14 5.76 -11.07
CA LEU A 88 15.42 6.00 -9.83
C LEU A 88 16.30 6.70 -8.77
N GLU A 89 17.56 6.27 -8.62
CA GLU A 89 18.52 6.87 -7.69
C GLU A 89 18.81 8.35 -8.04
N ASP A 90 19.06 8.64 -9.32
CA ASP A 90 19.32 10.01 -9.82
C ASP A 90 18.09 10.93 -9.64
N ASN A 91 16.88 10.36 -9.56
CA ASN A 91 15.62 11.09 -9.42
C ASN A 91 14.98 10.96 -8.03
N ARG A 92 15.68 10.37 -7.04
CA ARG A 92 15.13 10.10 -5.69
C ARG A 92 14.47 11.31 -5.06
N LYS A 93 15.13 12.48 -5.09
CA LYS A 93 14.60 13.71 -4.49
C LYS A 93 13.26 14.11 -5.12
N LEU A 94 13.16 14.08 -6.45
CA LEU A 94 11.93 14.41 -7.17
C LEU A 94 10.78 13.47 -6.80
N LEU A 95 11.07 12.17 -6.69
CA LEU A 95 10.09 11.15 -6.33
C LEU A 95 9.62 11.32 -4.88
N ASN A 96 10.53 11.63 -3.96
CA ASN A 96 10.19 11.95 -2.57
C ASN A 96 9.33 13.20 -2.45
N ASP A 97 9.62 14.24 -3.23
CA ASP A 97 8.82 15.46 -3.28
C ASP A 97 7.39 15.16 -3.74
N TYR A 98 7.22 14.29 -4.74
CA TYR A 98 5.89 13.86 -5.21
C TYR A 98 5.13 13.06 -4.18
N ILE A 99 5.76 12.06 -3.56
CA ILE A 99 5.13 11.27 -2.49
C ILE A 99 4.69 12.19 -1.35
N SER A 100 5.55 13.12 -0.94
CA SER A 100 5.25 14.07 0.13
C SER A 100 4.06 14.97 -0.22
N GLU A 101 4.02 15.52 -1.43
CA GLU A 101 2.90 16.34 -1.90
C GLU A 101 1.60 15.54 -1.98
N PHE A 102 1.65 14.32 -2.50
CA PHE A 102 0.50 13.44 -2.64
C PHE A 102 -0.10 13.07 -1.29
N LEU A 103 0.72 12.76 -0.28
CA LEU A 103 0.27 12.46 1.07
C LEU A 103 -0.39 13.65 1.78
N LEU A 104 -0.10 14.89 1.35
CA LEU A 104 -0.68 16.12 1.91
C LEU A 104 -1.89 16.63 1.10
N SER A 105 -2.30 15.90 0.06
CA SER A 105 -3.41 16.28 -0.81
C SER A 105 -4.76 16.13 -0.11
N GLU A 106 -5.70 17.01 -0.45
CA GLU A 106 -7.12 16.87 -0.06
C GLU A 106 -7.81 15.70 -0.79
N SER A 107 -7.38 15.38 -2.01
CA SER A 107 -7.87 14.19 -2.75
C SER A 107 -7.32 12.91 -2.14
N TRP A 108 -8.22 12.00 -1.77
CA TRP A 108 -7.85 10.70 -1.23
C TRP A 108 -7.15 9.83 -2.28
N GLU A 109 -7.48 9.97 -3.57
CA GLU A 109 -6.84 9.24 -4.67
C GLU A 109 -5.36 9.58 -4.77
N LEU A 110 -5.01 10.86 -4.56
CA LEU A 110 -3.63 11.30 -4.51
C LEU A 110 -2.93 10.77 -3.26
N ARG A 111 -3.56 10.81 -2.08
CA ARG A 111 -2.97 10.26 -0.85
C ARG A 111 -2.69 8.75 -0.98
N ASP A 112 -3.67 8.00 -1.49
CA ASP A 112 -3.55 6.57 -1.79
C ASP A 112 -2.40 6.31 -2.77
N SER A 113 -2.35 7.07 -3.87
CA SER A 113 -1.28 6.99 -4.86
C SER A 113 0.10 7.31 -4.27
N GLY A 114 0.20 8.26 -3.34
CA GLY A 114 1.43 8.58 -2.63
C GLY A 114 1.96 7.38 -1.84
N ILE A 115 1.09 6.68 -1.13
CA ILE A 115 1.43 5.46 -0.39
C ILE A 115 1.84 4.34 -1.36
N LEU A 116 1.05 4.11 -2.42
CA LEU A 116 1.34 3.09 -3.43
C LEU A 116 2.68 3.32 -4.14
N LEU A 117 3.00 4.57 -4.49
CA LEU A 117 4.29 4.94 -5.06
C LEU A 117 5.43 4.62 -4.10
N ALA A 118 5.27 4.95 -2.82
CA ALA A 118 6.27 4.63 -1.81
C ALA A 118 6.45 3.11 -1.65
N THR A 119 5.37 2.33 -1.66
CA THR A 119 5.43 0.86 -1.63
C THR A 119 6.16 0.29 -2.84
N ILE A 120 5.83 0.76 -4.06
CA ILE A 120 6.42 0.25 -5.30
C ILE A 120 7.90 0.59 -5.39
N LEU A 121 8.27 1.83 -5.08
CA LEU A 121 9.64 2.33 -5.22
C LEU A 121 10.53 1.87 -4.07
N GLY A 122 9.96 1.57 -2.89
CA GLY A 122 10.67 0.98 -1.76
C GLY A 122 11.98 1.69 -1.45
N ARG A 123 13.10 0.95 -1.57
CA ARG A 123 14.46 1.48 -1.28
C ARG A 123 14.91 2.68 -2.13
N PHE A 124 14.20 3.01 -3.20
CA PHE A 124 14.54 4.13 -4.10
C PHE A 124 13.99 5.47 -3.63
N VAL A 125 13.15 5.46 -2.61
CA VAL A 125 12.54 6.65 -2.00
C VAL A 125 12.78 6.60 -0.50
N ASP A 126 12.52 7.73 0.16
CA ASP A 126 12.58 7.81 1.60
C ASP A 126 11.39 7.05 2.19
N GLN A 127 11.67 6.22 3.18
CA GLN A 127 10.65 5.48 3.88
C GLN A 127 9.74 6.47 4.63
N ILE A 128 8.43 6.30 4.52
CA ILE A 128 7.47 7.12 5.24
C ILE A 128 7.52 6.69 6.72
N PRO A 129 7.67 7.62 7.69
CA PRO A 129 7.76 7.26 9.10
C PRO A 129 6.57 6.42 9.57
N TYR A 130 6.84 5.47 10.47
CA TYR A 130 5.82 4.56 10.99
C TYR A 130 4.67 5.32 11.67
N GLU A 131 4.99 6.33 12.48
CA GLU A 131 4.01 7.13 13.22
C GLU A 131 3.05 7.85 12.25
N LYS A 132 3.57 8.37 11.13
CA LYS A 132 2.75 9.00 10.10
C LYS A 132 1.79 8.00 9.44
N MET A 133 2.22 6.76 9.24
CA MET A 133 1.34 5.71 8.73
C MET A 133 0.28 5.31 9.75
N ILE A 134 0.63 5.23 11.03
CA ILE A 134 -0.33 4.95 12.10
C ILE A 134 -1.39 6.04 12.19
N ASP A 135 -1.01 7.31 12.08
CA ASP A 135 -1.96 8.43 12.01
C ASP A 135 -2.92 8.30 10.82
N ILE A 136 -2.40 7.93 9.64
CA ILE A 136 -3.22 7.68 8.46
C ILE A 136 -4.20 6.53 8.72
N ILE A 137 -3.74 5.39 9.23
CA ILE A 137 -4.59 4.22 9.53
C ILE A 137 -5.70 4.58 10.52
N LYS A 138 -5.43 5.45 11.50
CA LYS A 138 -6.40 5.85 12.52
C LYS A 138 -7.39 6.89 12.02
N TYR A 139 -6.93 7.87 11.24
CA TYR A 139 -7.65 9.14 11.07
C TYR A 139 -7.96 9.53 9.63
N ASP A 140 -7.40 8.86 8.61
CA ASP A 140 -7.77 9.18 7.23
C ASP A 140 -9.22 8.77 6.96
N ARG A 141 -9.97 9.66 6.31
CA ARG A 141 -11.40 9.46 6.04
C ARG A 141 -11.64 8.37 5.00
N SER A 142 -10.67 8.15 4.10
CA SER A 142 -10.80 7.17 3.03
C SER A 142 -10.33 5.79 3.46
N GLU A 143 -11.20 4.80 3.34
CA GLU A 143 -10.86 3.40 3.58
C GLU A 143 -9.77 2.87 2.65
N TYR A 144 -9.63 3.43 1.44
CA TYR A 144 -8.60 3.05 0.48
C TYR A 144 -7.23 3.52 0.95
N VAL A 145 -7.13 4.77 1.40
CA VAL A 145 -5.88 5.32 1.93
C VAL A 145 -5.46 4.56 3.20
N ARG A 146 -6.40 4.27 4.10
CA ARG A 146 -6.13 3.46 5.30
C ARG A 146 -5.67 2.05 4.98
N ALA A 147 -6.33 1.38 4.03
CA ALA A 147 -5.93 0.05 3.55
C ALA A 147 -4.53 0.05 2.92
N SER A 148 -4.22 1.03 2.07
CA SER A 148 -2.88 1.19 1.49
C SER A 148 -1.81 1.46 2.57
N ALA A 149 -2.14 2.23 3.61
CA ALA A 149 -1.23 2.46 4.74
C ALA A 149 -0.95 1.17 5.50
N ILE A 150 -1.96 0.30 5.72
CA ILE A 150 -1.77 -1.04 6.30
C ILE A 150 -0.84 -1.89 5.45
N ASP A 151 -1.08 -1.95 4.13
CA ASP A 151 -0.20 -2.69 3.22
C ASP A 151 1.23 -2.13 3.23
N TYR A 152 1.40 -0.81 3.33
CA TYR A 152 2.71 -0.18 3.46
C TYR A 152 3.45 -0.59 4.75
N VAL A 153 2.80 -0.48 5.91
CA VAL A 153 3.44 -0.86 7.20
C VAL A 153 3.67 -2.36 7.31
N LYS A 154 2.82 -3.20 6.69
CA LYS A 154 3.05 -4.64 6.57
C LYS A 154 4.34 -4.98 5.85
N GLU A 155 4.73 -4.20 4.83
CA GLU A 155 5.98 -4.44 4.10
C GLU A 155 7.20 -3.82 4.76
N ASN A 156 7.02 -2.70 5.46
CA ASN A 156 8.13 -1.86 5.91
C ASN A 156 8.38 -1.88 7.43
N TYR A 157 7.38 -2.26 8.22
CA TYR A 157 7.36 -2.12 9.69
C TYR A 157 6.62 -3.28 10.38
N ILE A 158 6.63 -4.48 9.79
CA ILE A 158 5.81 -5.60 10.25
C ILE A 158 5.98 -5.92 11.75
N THR A 159 7.20 -5.89 12.28
CA THR A 159 7.46 -6.19 13.69
C THR A 159 6.74 -5.21 14.62
N LEU A 160 6.85 -3.90 14.35
CA LEU A 160 6.14 -2.85 15.10
C LEU A 160 4.63 -2.95 14.87
N PHE A 161 4.22 -3.12 13.62
CA PHE A 161 2.80 -3.16 13.26
C PHE A 161 2.05 -4.32 13.90
N MET A 162 2.69 -5.48 14.06
CA MET A 162 2.07 -6.62 14.75
C MET A 162 1.86 -6.37 16.25
N GLU A 163 2.53 -5.41 16.87
CA GLU A 163 2.26 -5.01 18.26
C GLU A 163 0.99 -4.16 18.36
N ASP A 164 0.72 -3.33 17.35
CA ASP A 164 -0.42 -2.41 17.31
C ASP A 164 -1.66 -2.98 16.60
N ILE A 165 -1.52 -4.07 15.83
CA ILE A 165 -2.55 -4.53 14.88
C ILE A 165 -3.94 -4.74 15.51
N TRP A 166 -4.00 -5.18 16.76
CA TRP A 166 -5.24 -5.45 17.47
C TRP A 166 -6.02 -4.18 17.81
N LEU A 167 -5.33 -3.05 18.03
CA LEU A 167 -5.96 -1.75 18.25
C LEU A 167 -6.79 -1.32 17.04
N PHE A 168 -6.31 -1.64 15.84
CA PHE A 168 -7.01 -1.32 14.60
C PHE A 168 -8.13 -2.30 14.32
N MET A 169 -7.90 -3.60 14.54
CA MET A 169 -8.92 -4.61 14.27
C MET A 169 -10.18 -4.41 15.13
N THR A 170 -10.06 -4.12 16.41
CA THR A 170 -11.24 -3.97 17.29
C THR A 170 -12.15 -2.81 16.91
N ASN A 171 -11.62 -1.79 16.24
CA ASN A 171 -12.33 -0.53 15.96
C ASN A 171 -12.68 -0.35 14.47
N GLU A 172 -12.28 -1.29 13.61
CA GLU A 172 -12.48 -1.15 12.17
C GLU A 172 -13.86 -1.67 11.75
N TRP A 173 -14.61 -0.84 11.02
CA TRP A 173 -15.92 -1.19 10.46
C TRP A 173 -15.92 -1.32 8.94
N ASN A 174 -14.93 -0.78 8.25
CA ASN A 174 -14.87 -0.84 6.80
C ASN A 174 -14.22 -2.14 6.31
N SER A 175 -14.94 -2.89 5.47
CA SER A 175 -14.49 -4.19 4.96
C SER A 175 -13.17 -4.12 4.18
N ILE A 176 -12.89 -3.02 3.46
CA ILE A 176 -11.64 -2.84 2.70
C ILE A 176 -10.42 -2.79 3.66
N VAL A 177 -10.58 -2.11 4.79
CA VAL A 177 -9.53 -1.99 5.81
C VAL A 177 -9.40 -3.30 6.58
N ARG A 178 -10.51 -3.93 6.96
CA ARG A 178 -10.53 -5.27 7.59
C ARG A 178 -9.82 -6.31 6.74
N ARG A 179 -10.08 -6.33 5.42
CA ARG A 179 -9.37 -7.22 4.48
C ARG A 179 -7.85 -7.03 4.58
N SER A 180 -7.40 -5.79 4.60
CA SER A 180 -5.97 -5.46 4.65
C SER A 180 -5.34 -5.89 5.98
N LEU A 181 -6.04 -5.65 7.10
CA LEU A 181 -5.64 -6.13 8.43
C LEU A 181 -5.56 -7.67 8.50
N ILE A 182 -6.56 -8.38 7.98
CA ILE A 182 -6.60 -9.85 7.97
C ILE A 182 -5.48 -10.44 7.10
N LYS A 183 -5.19 -9.84 5.93
CA LYS A 183 -4.07 -10.26 5.07
C LYS A 183 -2.75 -10.29 5.83
N VAL A 184 -2.50 -9.32 6.71
CA VAL A 184 -1.27 -9.24 7.51
C VAL A 184 -1.10 -10.51 8.36
N LEU A 185 -2.18 -10.98 9.02
CA LEU A 185 -2.14 -12.18 9.85
C LEU A 185 -1.90 -13.47 9.05
N ILE A 186 -2.49 -13.53 7.85
CA ILE A 186 -2.40 -14.69 6.95
C ILE A 186 -1.01 -14.80 6.33
N GLU A 187 -0.42 -13.66 5.97
CA GLU A 187 0.87 -13.61 5.29
C GLU A 187 2.05 -13.67 6.26
N LEU A 188 1.83 -13.47 7.57
CA LEU A 188 2.89 -13.53 8.60
C LEU A 188 3.77 -14.80 8.54
N PRO A 189 3.25 -16.03 8.32
CA PRO A 189 4.07 -17.23 8.19
C PRO A 189 5.01 -17.19 6.99
N LEU A 190 4.73 -16.37 5.98
CA LEU A 190 5.54 -16.23 4.77
C LEU A 190 6.59 -15.11 4.92
N LYS A 191 6.47 -14.26 5.95
CA LYS A 191 7.43 -13.20 6.21
C LYS A 191 8.74 -13.76 6.77
N LYS A 192 9.84 -13.14 6.32
CA LYS A 192 11.20 -13.41 6.79
C LYS A 192 11.45 -12.57 8.03
N LEU A 193 11.26 -13.17 9.20
CA LEU A 193 11.50 -12.60 10.53
C LEU A 193 12.42 -13.53 11.31
N GLU A 194 13.06 -13.03 12.36
CA GLU A 194 13.76 -13.90 13.31
C GLU A 194 12.75 -14.89 13.94
N GLU A 195 13.17 -16.13 14.19
CA GLU A 195 12.25 -17.21 14.61
C GLU A 195 11.53 -16.88 15.93
N ASN A 196 12.27 -16.30 16.88
CA ASN A 196 11.75 -15.82 18.16
C ASN A 196 10.69 -14.71 18.00
N GLU A 197 10.92 -13.71 17.14
CA GLU A 197 9.97 -12.64 16.85
C GLU A 197 8.71 -13.21 16.18
N LYS A 198 8.90 -14.09 15.20
CA LYS A 198 7.81 -14.74 14.49
C LYS A 198 6.95 -15.57 15.44
N GLU A 199 7.56 -16.35 16.33
CA GLU A 199 6.85 -17.14 17.33
C GLU A 199 6.08 -16.26 18.34
N LYS A 200 6.68 -15.14 18.79
CA LYS A 200 6.01 -14.13 19.62
C LYS A 200 4.74 -13.62 18.93
N HIS A 201 4.85 -13.22 17.66
CA HIS A 201 3.70 -12.69 16.91
C HIS A 201 2.64 -13.77 16.66
N ILE A 202 3.03 -14.98 16.27
CA ILE A 202 2.09 -16.11 16.11
C ILE A 202 1.35 -16.40 17.41
N THR A 203 2.06 -16.44 18.54
CA THR A 203 1.44 -16.63 19.86
C THR A 203 0.46 -15.50 20.19
N GLY A 204 0.82 -14.25 19.85
CA GLY A 204 -0.07 -13.10 19.94
C GLY A 204 -1.35 -13.29 19.12
N ILE A 205 -1.24 -13.82 17.89
CA ILE A 205 -2.42 -14.14 17.06
C ILE A 205 -3.29 -15.21 17.70
N LYS A 206 -2.70 -16.32 18.17
CA LYS A 206 -3.44 -17.40 18.82
C LYS A 206 -4.26 -16.89 20.02
N ASN A 207 -3.65 -16.02 20.84
CA ASN A 207 -4.28 -15.49 22.04
C ASN A 207 -5.43 -14.52 21.75
N ASN A 208 -5.40 -13.83 20.59
CA ASN A 208 -6.36 -12.80 20.23
C ASN A 208 -7.33 -13.22 19.12
N LEU A 209 -7.25 -14.46 18.65
CA LEU A 209 -8.02 -14.94 17.50
C LEU A 209 -9.54 -14.77 17.67
N LYS A 210 -10.04 -14.90 18.91
CA LYS A 210 -11.44 -14.69 19.27
C LYS A 210 -11.94 -13.27 18.99
N ILE A 211 -11.05 -12.26 18.97
CA ILE A 211 -11.42 -10.89 18.60
C ILE A 211 -12.02 -10.88 17.19
N LEU A 212 -11.50 -11.71 16.28
CA LEU A 212 -12.01 -11.77 14.90
C LEU A 212 -13.43 -12.35 14.80
N GLU A 213 -13.99 -12.93 15.87
CA GLU A 213 -15.38 -13.37 15.88
C GLU A 213 -16.35 -12.21 15.62
N MET A 214 -15.97 -10.97 15.96
CA MET A 214 -16.78 -9.76 15.68
C MET A 214 -16.95 -9.48 14.17
N TYR A 215 -16.14 -10.11 13.33
CA TYR A 215 -16.25 -10.04 11.86
C TYR A 215 -17.01 -11.24 11.29
N SER A 216 -17.55 -12.15 12.10
CA SER A 216 -18.24 -13.35 11.60
C SER A 216 -19.55 -13.03 10.90
N ASP A 217 -20.14 -11.87 11.22
CA ASP A 217 -21.39 -11.37 10.64
C ASP A 217 -21.15 -10.39 9.47
N ASP A 218 -19.90 -10.28 9.01
CA ASP A 218 -19.54 -9.47 7.84
C ASP A 218 -20.20 -10.05 6.57
N ASP A 219 -20.74 -9.22 5.69
CA ASP A 219 -21.33 -9.67 4.41
C ASP A 219 -20.26 -10.00 3.37
N ASP A 220 -19.00 -9.68 3.68
CA ASP A 220 -17.84 -10.00 2.88
C ASP A 220 -17.40 -11.47 3.04
N SER A 221 -17.78 -12.29 2.05
CA SER A 221 -17.40 -13.71 2.01
C SER A 221 -15.88 -13.95 2.04
N TRP A 222 -15.07 -13.00 1.56
CA TRP A 222 -13.61 -13.11 1.63
C TRP A 222 -13.13 -13.03 3.09
N ILE A 223 -13.69 -12.10 3.87
CA ILE A 223 -13.35 -11.94 5.29
C ILE A 223 -13.72 -13.22 6.06
N ILE A 224 -14.95 -13.70 5.90
CA ILE A 224 -15.43 -14.92 6.57
C ILE A 224 -14.55 -16.13 6.24
N GLU A 225 -14.23 -16.35 4.96
CA GLU A 225 -13.39 -17.46 4.53
C GLU A 225 -11.99 -17.39 5.16
N ASN A 226 -11.41 -16.20 5.21
CA ASN A 226 -10.06 -15.99 5.70
C ASN A 226 -9.97 -16.04 7.24
N ILE A 227 -11.01 -15.66 7.97
CA ILE A 227 -11.10 -15.92 9.42
C ILE A 227 -11.17 -17.42 9.69
N ARG A 228 -11.93 -18.20 8.91
CA ARG A 228 -11.95 -19.66 9.03
C ARG A 228 -10.57 -20.26 8.78
N LYS A 229 -9.84 -19.77 7.77
CA LYS A 229 -8.44 -20.18 7.52
C LYS A 229 -7.53 -19.85 8.69
N LEU A 230 -7.65 -18.66 9.28
CA LEU A 230 -6.89 -18.27 10.47
C LEU A 230 -7.23 -19.18 11.68
N ASN A 231 -8.50 -19.55 11.86
CA ASN A 231 -8.93 -20.52 12.87
C ASN A 231 -8.31 -21.91 12.64
N ILE A 232 -8.19 -22.36 11.40
CA ILE A 232 -7.51 -23.64 11.10
C ILE A 232 -6.00 -23.52 11.33
N LEU A 233 -5.40 -22.39 10.94
CA LEU A 233 -3.96 -22.18 10.96
C LEU A 233 -3.41 -21.95 12.38
N TYR A 234 -4.17 -21.23 13.21
CA TYR A 234 -3.74 -20.75 14.51
C TYR A 234 -4.64 -21.22 15.65
N GLY A 235 -5.79 -21.83 15.36
CA GLY A 235 -6.68 -22.36 16.38
C GLY A 235 -5.97 -23.37 17.27
N ILE A 236 -6.38 -23.37 18.53
CA ILE A 236 -6.02 -24.41 19.49
C ILE A 236 -7.12 -25.48 19.37
N GLU A 237 -6.77 -26.76 19.29
CA GLU A 237 -7.73 -27.82 19.64
C GLU A 237 -8.12 -27.58 21.10
N ILE A 238 -9.23 -26.88 21.34
CA ILE A 238 -9.85 -26.85 22.64
C ILE A 238 -10.49 -28.23 22.76
N GLU A 239 -9.79 -29.17 23.42
CA GLU A 239 -10.46 -30.37 23.93
C GLU A 239 -11.67 -29.90 24.73
N ASP A 240 -12.86 -30.31 24.28
CA ASP A 240 -14.12 -30.16 25.00
C ASP A 240 -14.01 -30.82 26.38
N SER A 241 -13.48 -30.09 27.35
CA SER A 241 -13.54 -30.47 28.75
C SER A 241 -13.67 -29.24 29.65
N GLN A 242 -14.94 -29.00 29.97
CA GLN A 242 -15.49 -28.28 31.11
C GLN A 242 -15.64 -26.75 31.01
N PRO A 243 -16.81 -26.23 31.44
CA PRO A 243 -17.03 -24.81 31.58
C PRO A 243 -16.32 -24.35 32.84
N LEU A 244 -15.51 -23.29 32.79
CA LEU A 244 -15.32 -22.38 33.91
C LEU A 244 -14.50 -21.15 33.50
N LEU A 245 -15.16 -20.00 33.63
CA LEU A 245 -14.59 -18.77 34.15
C LEU A 245 -13.32 -19.01 35.00
N LYS A 246 -12.17 -18.65 34.45
CA LYS A 246 -11.01 -18.07 35.15
C LYS A 246 -9.99 -17.60 34.11
N ILE A 247 -10.33 -16.52 33.40
CA ILE A 247 -9.32 -15.71 32.73
C ILE A 247 -8.47 -15.10 33.84
N LYS A 248 -7.28 -15.68 34.07
CA LYS A 248 -6.20 -14.95 34.74
C LYS A 248 -5.77 -13.86 33.76
N ASN A 249 -6.32 -12.68 33.99
CA ASN A 249 -6.02 -11.45 33.28
C ASN A 249 -4.52 -11.20 33.22
N ASN A 250 -3.95 -11.31 32.02
CA ASN A 250 -2.72 -10.63 31.63
C ASN A 250 -2.99 -9.75 30.40
N ILE A 251 -4.16 -9.11 30.37
CA ILE A 251 -4.34 -7.88 29.60
C ILE A 251 -3.61 -6.80 30.40
N ASP A 252 -2.60 -6.17 29.80
CA ASP A 252 -1.93 -5.04 30.42
C ASP A 252 -3.00 -3.99 30.80
N LYS A 253 -3.09 -3.65 32.08
CA LYS A 253 -4.18 -2.83 32.65
C LYS A 253 -4.25 -1.42 32.04
N ASN A 254 -3.16 -0.96 31.41
CA ASN A 254 -3.14 0.31 30.69
C ASN A 254 -3.87 0.22 29.33
N SER A 255 -3.80 -0.94 28.65
CA SER A 255 -4.42 -1.15 27.33
C SER A 255 -5.95 -1.21 27.40
N LEU A 256 -6.53 -1.85 28.42
CA LEU A 256 -7.99 -1.95 28.53
C LEU A 256 -8.64 -0.60 28.86
N LEU A 257 -7.98 0.22 29.70
CA LEU A 257 -8.47 1.55 30.05
C LEU A 257 -8.35 2.51 28.85
N GLU A 258 -7.28 2.41 28.07
CA GLU A 258 -7.14 3.15 26.81
C GLU A 258 -8.20 2.73 25.78
N VAL A 259 -8.50 1.43 25.65
CA VAL A 259 -9.57 0.92 24.78
C VAL A 259 -10.94 1.47 25.18
N ILE A 260 -11.27 1.45 26.47
CA ILE A 260 -12.54 2.00 26.99
C ILE A 260 -12.61 3.52 26.81
N LEU A 261 -11.50 4.23 27.03
CA LEU A 261 -11.45 5.70 26.86
C LEU A 261 -11.54 6.11 25.39
N LEU A 262 -11.00 5.32 24.46
CA LEU A 262 -11.13 5.50 23.01
C LEU A 262 -12.55 5.22 22.52
N GLU A 263 -13.19 4.14 22.99
CA GLU A 263 -14.61 3.87 22.72
C GLU A 263 -15.52 5.01 23.21
N CYS A 264 -15.19 5.65 24.33
CA CYS A 264 -15.94 6.82 24.82
C CYS A 264 -15.68 8.11 24.01
N GLN A 265 -14.60 8.17 23.22
CA GLN A 265 -14.24 9.33 22.40
C GLN A 265 -14.66 9.19 20.93
N ASN A 266 -14.81 7.95 20.44
CA ASN A 266 -15.32 7.66 19.10
C ASN A 266 -16.85 7.78 19.09
N LYS A 267 -17.34 9.01 18.96
CA LYS A 267 -18.67 9.22 18.39
C LYS A 267 -18.69 8.59 16.99
N GLU A 268 -19.72 7.80 16.71
CA GLU A 268 -20.04 7.21 15.40
C GLU A 268 -19.95 8.22 14.22
N GLU A 269 -19.98 9.53 14.52
CA GLU A 269 -19.88 10.67 13.59
C GLU A 269 -18.51 10.82 12.87
N LEU A 270 -17.45 10.09 13.24
CA LEU A 270 -16.10 10.25 12.62
C LEU A 270 -15.80 9.31 11.45
N GLN A 271 -16.69 8.35 11.16
CA GLN A 271 -16.58 7.46 9.99
C GLN A 271 -17.56 7.83 8.89
N ASP A 272 -17.81 9.15 8.73
CA ASP A 272 -18.51 9.67 7.57
C ASP A 272 -17.79 9.21 6.30
N LYS A 273 -18.39 8.23 5.61
CA LYS A 273 -17.98 7.82 4.29
C LYS A 273 -17.99 9.06 3.41
N GLU A 274 -16.90 9.35 2.72
CA GLU A 274 -16.96 10.30 1.61
C GLU A 274 -17.93 9.70 0.58
N CYS A 275 -19.15 10.25 0.50
CA CYS A 275 -20.16 9.81 -0.45
C CYS A 275 -19.63 10.02 -1.87
N TYR A 276 -19.40 8.91 -2.57
CA TYR A 276 -19.05 8.89 -3.98
C TYR A 276 -20.25 9.38 -4.80
N GLY A 277 -20.09 10.50 -5.50
CA GLY A 277 -21.07 10.97 -6.47
C GLY A 277 -21.16 9.99 -7.65
N ASP A 278 -22.38 9.61 -8.00
CA ASP A 278 -22.73 8.88 -9.23
C ASP A 278 -22.23 9.58 -10.52
#